data_AF-A0A376X0P8-F1
#
_entry.id   AF-A0A376X0P8-F1
#
_cell.length_a   1.000
_cell.length_b   1.000
_cell.length_c   1.000
_cell.angle_alpha   90.00
_cell.angle_beta   90.00
_cell.angle_gamma   90.00
#
_symmetry.space_group_name_H-M   'P 1'
#
loop_
_entity.id
_entity.type
_entity.pdbx_description
1 polymer ?
#
loop_
_entity_poly.entity_id
_entity_poly.type
_entity_poly.pdbx_seq_one_letter_code
_entity_poly.pdbx_strand_id
1 'polypeptide(L)' 'MLLLAQEEDRQPLQYLNAFVRMYGADAVEAASAAMSGEAAFYGLQPVDSDLHAFAAHQSLLKAYEKLQRAKAAFWAK' A
#
# COMPACT_ATOMS: atom_id res chain seq x y z
N MET A 1 -6.94 17.70 2.99
CA MET A 1 -7.45 17.98 1.63
C MET A 1 -8.92 17.61 1.47
N LEU A 2 -9.39 16.46 1.98
CA LEU A 2 -10.81 16.10 1.95
C LEU A 2 -11.74 17.17 2.57
N LEU A 3 -11.38 17.72 3.73
CA LEU A 3 -12.12 18.83 4.34
C LEU A 3 -12.19 20.06 3.43
N LEU A 4 -11.07 20.45 2.83
CA LEU A 4 -11.01 21.59 1.91
C LEU A 4 -11.86 21.37 0.65
N ALA A 5 -12.03 20.13 0.20
CA ALA A 5 -12.88 19.81 -0.94
C ALA A 5 -14.38 19.96 -0.65
N GLN A 6 -14.78 20.06 0.62
CA GLN A 6 -16.17 20.33 1.04
C GLN A 6 -16.44 21.82 1.24
N GLU A 7 -15.42 22.67 1.15
CA GLU A 7 -15.53 24.11 1.40
C GLU A 7 -15.76 24.85 0.07
N GLU A 8 -17.01 25.15 -0.26
CA GLU A 8 -17.38 25.81 -1.52
C GLU A 8 -16.80 27.23 -1.66
N ASP A 9 -16.62 27.93 -0.53
CA ASP A 9 -16.10 29.31 -0.49
C ASP A 9 -14.57 29.40 -0.50
N ARG A 10 -13.85 28.26 -0.52
CA ARG A 10 -12.39 28.23 -0.44
C ARG A 10 -11.76 27.70 -1.72
N GLN A 11 -10.77 28.43 -2.23
CA GLN A 11 -10.01 28.00 -3.41
C GLN A 11 -8.82 27.10 -3.02
N PRO A 12 -8.74 25.84 -3.50
CA PRO A 12 -7.70 24.90 -3.12
C PRO A 12 -6.26 25.38 -3.36
N LEU A 13 -6.04 26.09 -4.48
CA LEU A 13 -4.73 26.60 -4.88
C LEU A 13 -4.14 27.60 -3.87
N GLN A 14 -4.97 28.30 -3.10
CA GLN A 14 -4.52 29.25 -2.08
C GLN A 14 -3.80 28.55 -0.91
N TYR A 15 -4.07 27.26 -0.69
CA TYR A 15 -3.55 26.49 0.45
C TYR A 15 -2.41 25.53 0.06
N LEU A 16 -2.15 25.36 -1.25
CA LEU A 16 -1.17 24.38 -1.74
C LEU A 16 0.23 24.62 -1.15
N ASN A 17 0.71 25.86 -1.15
CA ASN A 17 2.03 26.19 -0.58
C ASN A 17 2.11 25.86 0.92
N ALA A 18 1.05 26.16 1.67
CA ALA A 18 0.98 25.84 3.10
C ALA A 18 0.98 24.32 3.35
N PHE A 19 0.27 23.55 2.52
CA PHE A 19 0.28 22.09 2.60
C PHE A 19 1.65 21.50 2.29
N VAL A 20 2.34 21.98 1.25
CA VAL A 20 3.69 21.50 0.92
C VAL A 20 4.67 21.80 2.05
N ARG A 21 4.58 22.97 2.69
CA ARG A 21 5.44 23.32 3.84
C ARG A 21 5.15 22.46 5.09
N MET A 22 3.91 22.05 5.28
CA MET A 22 3.48 21.29 6.47
C MET A 22 3.67 19.78 6.32
N TYR A 23 3.36 19.23 5.13
CA TYR A 23 3.32 17.79 4.89
C TYR A 23 4.42 17.29 3.94
N GLY A 24 5.14 18.19 3.28
CA GLY A 24 6.07 17.85 2.21
C GLY A 24 5.38 17.70 0.85
N ALA A 25 6.15 17.85 -0.22
CA ALA A 25 5.63 17.75 -1.59
C ALA A 25 5.08 16.35 -1.90
N ASP A 26 5.84 15.31 -1.56
CA ASP A 26 5.51 13.91 -1.86
C ASP A 26 4.16 13.49 -1.25
N ALA A 27 3.89 13.89 0.01
CA ALA A 27 2.65 13.56 0.68
C ALA A 27 1.44 14.30 0.08
N VAL A 28 1.65 15.56 -0.34
CA VAL A 28 0.63 16.39 -0.99
C VAL A 28 0.28 15.84 -2.37
N GLU A 29 1.29 15.41 -3.13
CA GLU A 29 1.11 14.76 -4.43
C GLU A 29 0.37 13.44 -4.29
N ALA A 30 0.81 12.56 -3.39
CA ALA A 30 0.18 11.27 -3.13
C ALA A 30 -1.28 11.40 -2.68
N ALA A 31 -1.57 12.36 -1.78
CA ALA A 31 -2.94 12.63 -1.35
C ALA A 31 -3.82 13.16 -2.50
N SER A 32 -3.25 13.98 -3.38
CA SER A 32 -3.96 14.52 -4.55
C SER A 32 -4.28 13.41 -5.57
N ALA A 33 -3.32 12.53 -5.85
CA ALA A 33 -3.50 11.36 -6.72
C ALA A 33 -4.50 10.34 -6.13
N ALA A 34 -4.56 10.22 -4.80
CA ALA A 34 -5.57 9.41 -4.14
C ALA A 34 -6.98 10.03 -4.26
N MET A 35 -7.09 11.36 -4.19
CA MET A 35 -8.36 12.08 -4.34
C MET A 35 -8.88 12.10 -5.78
N SER A 36 -8.01 12.13 -6.80
CA SER A 36 -8.41 12.03 -8.21
C SER A 36 -8.81 10.60 -8.62
N GLY A 37 -8.48 9.60 -7.80
CA GLY A 37 -8.71 8.19 -8.09
C GLY A 37 -7.59 7.53 -8.91
N GLU A 38 -6.57 8.28 -9.33
CA GLU A 38 -5.42 7.74 -10.07
C GLU A 38 -4.59 6.75 -9.23
N ALA A 39 -4.42 7.03 -7.94
CA ALA A 39 -3.64 6.20 -7.02
C ALA A 39 -4.28 6.12 -5.62
N ALA A 40 -5.53 5.65 -5.54
CA ALA A 40 -6.29 5.59 -4.28
C ALA A 40 -5.69 4.65 -3.21
N PHE A 41 -4.89 3.65 -3.62
CA PHE A 41 -4.33 2.62 -2.74
C PHE A 41 -2.91 2.97 -2.27
N TYR A 42 -2.77 4.08 -1.56
CA TYR A 42 -1.47 4.54 -1.07
C TYR A 42 -0.79 3.51 -0.15
N GLY A 43 0.46 3.15 -0.48
CA GLY A 43 1.25 2.20 0.30
C GLY A 43 0.87 0.73 0.15
N LEU A 44 -0.14 0.40 -0.67
CA LEU A 44 -0.51 -0.97 -0.98
C LEU A 44 0.11 -1.40 -2.30
N GLN A 45 1.13 -2.25 -2.23
CA GLN A 45 1.70 -2.88 -3.40
C GLN A 45 0.74 -3.94 -3.97
N PRO A 46 0.76 -4.18 -5.29
CA PRO A 46 0.05 -5.31 -5.89
C PRO A 46 0.51 -6.64 -5.28
N VAL A 47 -0.43 -7.55 -5.04
CA VAL A 47 -0.17 -8.86 -4.46
C VAL A 47 -0.80 -9.94 -5.33
N ASP A 48 -0.01 -10.93 -5.72
CA ASP A 48 -0.42 -12.10 -6.47
C ASP A 48 -0.98 -13.20 -5.54
N SER A 49 -1.57 -14.25 -6.12
CA SER A 49 -2.18 -15.36 -5.35
C SER A 49 -1.19 -16.09 -4.44
N ASP A 50 0.09 -16.11 -4.81
CA ASP A 50 1.15 -16.79 -4.05
C ASP A 50 1.87 -15.84 -3.08
N LEU A 51 1.41 -14.58 -2.97
CA LEU A 51 1.85 -13.61 -1.98
C LEU A 51 3.36 -13.29 -2.10
N HIS A 52 3.90 -13.22 -3.31
CA HIS A 52 5.32 -12.92 -3.55
C HIS A 52 5.72 -11.51 -3.08
N ALA A 53 4.76 -10.58 -3.09
CA ALA A 53 4.94 -9.21 -2.60
C ALA A 53 5.25 -9.11 -1.09
N PHE A 54 5.08 -10.20 -0.32
CA PHE A 54 5.32 -10.23 1.12
C PHE A 54 6.46 -11.17 1.49
N ALA A 55 7.66 -10.61 1.69
CA ALA A 55 8.85 -11.37 2.08
C ALA A 55 8.64 -12.22 3.35
N ALA A 56 7.88 -11.70 4.32
CA ALA A 56 7.51 -12.44 5.53
C ALA A 56 6.68 -13.70 5.22
N HIS A 57 5.73 -13.61 4.29
CA HIS A 57 4.91 -14.74 3.88
C HIS A 57 5.75 -15.79 3.11
N GLN A 58 6.63 -15.34 2.23
CA GLN A 58 7.56 -16.24 1.52
C GLN A 58 8.48 -17.00 2.48
N SER A 59 8.94 -16.36 3.55
CA SER A 59 9.71 -17.04 4.60
C SER A 59 8.89 -18.12 5.31
N LEU A 60 7.61 -17.85 5.58
CA LEU A 60 6.68 -18.81 6.18
C LEU A 60 6.46 -20.02 5.26
N LEU A 61 6.20 -19.79 3.97
CA LEU A 61 6.02 -20.87 2.98
C LEU A 61 7.28 -21.74 2.86
N LYS A 62 8.47 -21.13 2.85
CA LYS A 62 9.75 -21.88 2.85
C LYS A 62 9.92 -22.76 4.09
N ALA A 63 9.46 -22.30 5.25
CA ALA A 63 9.47 -23.13 6.46
C ALA A 63 8.45 -24.27 6.35
N TYR A 64 7.25 -23.97 5.84
CA TYR A 64 6.18 -24.94 5.64
C TYR A 64 6.57 -26.06 4.66
N GLU A 65 7.22 -25.72 3.55
CA GLU A 65 7.74 -26.66 2.55
C GLU A 65 8.63 -27.76 3.14
N LYS A 66 9.47 -27.42 4.13
CA LYS A 66 10.32 -28.40 4.82
C LYS A 66 9.45 -29.46 5.54
N LEU A 67 8.36 -29.02 6.17
CA LEU A 67 7.43 -29.91 6.85
C LEU A 67 6.64 -30.76 5.86
N GLN A 68 6.24 -30.18 4.72
CA GLN A 68 5.51 -30.91 3.68
C GLN A 68 6.34 -32.04 3.08
N ARG A 69 7.64 -31.79 2.81
CA ARG A 69 8.57 -32.84 2.37
C ARG A 69 8.71 -33.96 3.40
N ALA A 70 8.82 -33.60 4.69
CA ALA A 70 8.91 -34.59 5.76
C ALA A 70 7.63 -35.45 5.86
N LYS A 71 6.44 -34.84 5.74
CA LYS A 71 5.16 -35.56 5.72
C LYS A 71 5.06 -36.50 4.51
N ALA A 72 5.45 -36.03 3.33
CA ALA A 72 5.41 -36.84 2.11
C ALA A 72 6.34 -38.05 2.22
N ALA A 73 7.56 -37.87 2.71
CA ALA A 73 8.50 -38.97 2.93
C ALA A 73 8.03 -39.97 4.00
N PHE A 74 7.35 -39.48 5.06
CA PHE A 74 6.81 -40.32 6.12
C PHE A 74 5.67 -41.21 5.63
N TRP A 75 4.73 -40.66 4.84
CA TRP A 75 3.57 -41.40 4.34
C TRP A 75 3.82 -42.20 3.04
N ALA A 76 4.94 -41.95 2.35
CA ALA A 76 5.37 -42.75 1.20
C ALA A 76 6.08 -44.06 1.59
N LYS A 77 6.27 -44.29 2.90
CA LYS A 77 6.89 -45.48 3.48
C LYS A 77 5.82 -46.39 4.08
#